data_AF-A0A060Q0P8-F1
#
_entry.id   AF-A0A060Q0P8-F1
#
_cell.length_a   1.000
_cell.length_b   1.000
_cell.length_c   1.000
_cell.angle_alpha   90.00
_cell.angle_beta   90.00
_cell.angle_gamma   90.00
#
_symmetry.space_group_name_H-M   'P 1'
#
loop_
_entity.id
_entity.type
_entity.pdbx_description
1 polymer ?
#
loop_
_entity_poly.entity_id
_entity_poly.type
_entity_poly.pdbx_seq_one_letter_code
_entity_poly.pdbx_strand_id
1 'polypeptide(L)'
;MKTPKMNVESFNLDHTKVKAPYVRIADRKKGVNGDVIVKYDVRFKQPNQDHMDMPSLHSLEHLVAEIIRNHANYVVDWSPMSVGIEHEQDLLEDLEQAFAKIG
;
A
#
# COMPACT_ATOMS: atom_id res chain seq x y z
N MET A 1 20.83 21.04 -3.29
CA MET A 1 20.84 20.10 -2.15
C MET A 1 19.96 18.92 -2.50
N LYS A 2 20.40 17.68 -2.26
CA LYS A 2 19.60 16.46 -2.51
C LYS A 2 18.81 16.17 -1.23
N THR A 3 17.48 16.11 -1.31
CA THR A 3 16.63 15.78 -0.17
C THR A 3 16.96 14.37 0.34
N PRO A 4 17.04 14.14 1.66
CA PRO A 4 17.27 12.80 2.20
C PRO A 4 16.14 11.85 1.78
N LYS A 5 16.52 10.64 1.35
CA LYS A 5 15.57 9.58 0.98
C LYS A 5 14.96 9.01 2.27
N MET A 6 13.63 8.96 2.33
CA MET A 6 12.90 8.39 3.46
C MET A 6 12.82 6.87 3.36
N ASN A 7 12.77 6.18 4.51
CA ASN A 7 12.64 4.71 4.58
C ASN A 7 11.29 4.22 4.03
N VAL A 8 10.25 5.03 4.23
CA VAL A 8 8.89 4.77 3.76
C VAL A 8 8.77 5.23 2.30
N GLU A 9 8.39 4.33 1.39
CA GLU A 9 8.40 4.64 -0.05
C GLU A 9 7.48 5.81 -0.40
N SER A 10 6.26 5.84 0.14
CA SER A 10 5.28 6.86 -0.21
C SER A 10 5.77 8.27 0.13
N PHE A 11 6.63 8.43 1.15
CA PHE A 11 7.16 9.74 1.54
C PHE A 11 8.13 10.31 0.51
N ASN A 12 8.62 9.47 -0.40
CA ASN A 12 9.43 9.90 -1.54
C ASN A 12 8.56 10.22 -2.79
N LEU A 13 7.24 9.98 -2.75
CA LEU A 13 6.30 10.31 -3.82
C LEU A 13 5.84 11.77 -3.73
N ASP A 14 5.96 12.49 -4.84
CA ASP A 14 5.37 13.83 -4.96
C ASP A 14 3.86 13.72 -5.22
N HIS A 15 3.10 13.77 -4.12
CA HIS A 15 1.65 13.64 -4.11
C HIS A 15 0.91 14.78 -4.85
N THR A 16 1.58 15.89 -5.17
CA THR A 16 0.98 16.99 -5.94
C THR A 16 0.95 16.73 -7.45
N LYS A 17 1.80 15.80 -7.92
CA LYS A 17 1.97 15.49 -9.35
C LYS A 17 1.18 14.27 -9.83
N VAL A 18 0.60 13.51 -8.91
CA VAL A 18 -0.22 12.34 -9.25
C VAL A 18 -1.64 12.76 -9.57
N LYS A 19 -2.33 11.96 -10.38
CA LYS A 19 -3.74 12.18 -10.75
C LYS A 19 -4.55 10.92 -10.43
N ALA A 20 -5.35 10.97 -9.38
CA ALA A 20 -6.27 9.89 -9.02
C ALA A 20 -7.47 9.82 -9.99
N PRO A 21 -8.10 8.65 -10.16
CA PRO A 21 -7.69 7.35 -9.61
C PRO A 21 -6.53 6.72 -10.40
N TYR A 22 -5.68 5.93 -9.73
CA TYR A 22 -4.57 5.21 -10.39
C TYR A 22 -4.18 3.92 -9.66
N VAL A 23 -3.44 3.07 -10.39
CA VAL A 23 -2.67 1.95 -9.82
C VAL A 23 -1.20 2.15 -10.18
N ARG A 24 -0.33 2.14 -9.18
CA ARG A 24 1.12 2.33 -9.34
C ARG A 24 1.88 1.23 -8.61
N ILE A 25 3.02 0.81 -9.17
CA ILE A 25 3.97 0.00 -8.40
C ILE A 25 4.68 0.93 -7.41
N ALA A 26 4.37 0.75 -6.12
CA ALA A 26 5.00 1.49 -5.04
C ALA A 26 6.40 0.96 -4.77
N ASP A 27 6.52 -0.35 -4.59
CA ASP A 27 7.80 -0.97 -4.25
C ASP A 27 7.93 -2.37 -4.83
N ARG A 28 9.18 -2.83 -4.97
CA ARG A 28 9.54 -4.19 -5.36
C ARG A 28 10.67 -4.66 -4.48
N LYS A 29 10.42 -5.69 -3.68
CA LYS A 29 11.41 -6.31 -2.80
C LYS A 29 11.65 -7.75 -3.24
N LYS A 30 12.92 -8.15 -3.25
CA LYS A 30 13.34 -9.52 -3.53
C LYS A 30 13.80 -10.17 -2.23
N GLY A 31 13.20 -11.30 -1.87
CA GLY A 31 13.60 -12.13 -0.75
C GLY A 31 14.95 -12.81 -1.01
N VAL A 32 15.58 -13.28 0.07
CA VAL A 32 16.90 -13.94 0.03
C VAL A 32 16.86 -15.19 -0.87
N ASN A 33 15.75 -15.91 -0.86
CA ASN A 33 15.54 -17.15 -1.63
C ASN A 33 15.09 -16.91 -3.08
N GLY A 34 14.93 -15.65 -3.48
CA GLY A 34 14.57 -15.28 -4.85
C GLY A 34 13.10 -14.87 -5.04
N ASP A 35 12.25 -15.04 -4.03
CA ASP A 35 10.86 -14.58 -4.04
C ASP A 35 10.75 -13.08 -4.27
N VAL A 36 9.67 -12.63 -4.89
CA VAL A 36 9.46 -11.21 -5.19
C VAL A 36 8.11 -10.78 -4.63
N ILE A 37 8.12 -9.75 -3.79
CA ILE A 37 6.92 -9.05 -3.36
C ILE A 37 6.86 -7.71 -4.06
N VAL A 38 5.69 -7.41 -4.61
CA VAL A 38 5.40 -6.13 -5.26
C VAL A 38 4.31 -5.42 -4.46
N LYS A 39 4.62 -4.22 -3.97
CA LYS A 39 3.64 -3.35 -3.31
C LYS A 39 2.99 -2.48 -4.37
N TYR A 40 1.66 -2.49 -4.42
CA TYR A 40 0.87 -1.62 -5.29
C TYR A 40 0.20 -0.52 -4.48
N ASP A 41 0.20 0.69 -5.04
CA ASP A 41 -0.55 1.85 -4.58
C ASP A 41 -1.79 1.97 -5.46
N VAL A 42 -2.94 1.56 -4.91
CA VAL A 42 -4.25 1.66 -5.55
C VAL A 42 -4.96 2.89 -4.98
N ARG A 43 -4.89 3.99 -5.73
CA ARG A 43 -5.35 5.30 -5.26
C ARG A 43 -6.73 5.62 -5.81
N PHE A 44 -7.72 5.74 -4.93
CA PHE A 44 -9.10 6.08 -5.31
C PHE A 44 -9.35 7.59 -5.37
N LYS A 45 -8.81 8.36 -4.41
CA LYS A 45 -9.07 9.79 -4.23
C LYS A 45 -7.82 10.63 -4.42
N GLN A 46 -8.00 11.87 -4.88
CA GLN A 46 -6.90 12.80 -5.12
C GLN A 46 -6.29 13.25 -3.78
N PRO A 47 -4.96 13.08 -3.57
CA PRO A 47 -4.32 13.48 -2.33
C PRO A 47 -4.61 14.94 -1.96
N ASN A 48 -4.91 15.18 -0.68
CA ASN A 48 -5.22 16.50 -0.11
C ASN A 48 -6.40 17.25 -0.76
N GLN A 49 -7.25 16.56 -1.51
CA GLN A 49 -8.44 17.15 -2.16
C GLN A 49 -9.73 16.41 -1.82
N ASP A 50 -9.66 15.09 -1.65
CA ASP A 50 -10.82 14.26 -1.31
C ASP A 50 -10.36 13.03 -0.53
N HIS A 51 -11.26 12.42 0.24
CA HIS A 51 -11.00 11.20 1.00
C HIS A 51 -12.26 10.32 1.05
N MET A 52 -12.09 9.05 1.39
CA MET A 52 -13.23 8.19 1.75
C MET A 52 -13.54 8.38 3.24
N ASP A 53 -14.82 8.31 3.61
CA ASP A 53 -15.20 8.20 5.01
C ASP A 53 -14.82 6.83 5.57
N MET A 54 -14.56 6.76 6.88
CA MET A 54 -14.08 5.54 7.52
C MET A 54 -15.02 4.34 7.37
N PRO A 55 -16.36 4.47 7.53
CA PRO A 55 -17.28 3.36 7.27
C PRO A 55 -17.17 2.79 5.86
N SER A 56 -17.12 3.65 4.83
CA SER A 56 -16.95 3.22 3.44
C SER A 56 -15.59 2.57 3.21
N LEU A 57 -14.51 3.14 3.74
CA LEU A 57 -13.15 2.62 3.61
C LEU A 57 -13.02 1.22 4.23
N HIS A 58 -13.51 1.04 5.44
CA HIS A 58 -13.49 -0.22 6.17
C HIS A 58 -14.37 -1.29 5.49
N SER A 59 -15.53 -0.90 4.98
CA SER A 59 -16.38 -1.83 4.20
C SER A 59 -15.68 -2.27 2.91
N LEU A 60 -14.99 -1.35 2.23
CA LEU A 60 -14.25 -1.64 1.00
C LEU A 60 -13.05 -2.57 1.27
N GLU A 61 -12.33 -2.36 2.38
CA GLU A 61 -11.27 -3.26 2.84
C GLU A 61 -11.76 -4.70 2.96
N HIS A 62 -12.84 -4.93 3.72
CA HIS A 62 -13.40 -6.27 3.86
C HIS A 62 -13.86 -6.89 2.54
N LEU A 63 -14.57 -6.12 1.71
CA LEU A 63 -15.05 -6.60 0.42
C LEU A 63 -13.90 -7.01 -0.49
N VAL A 64 -12.86 -6.18 -0.60
CA VAL A 64 -11.73 -6.47 -1.49
C VAL A 64 -10.88 -7.60 -0.94
N ALA A 65 -10.56 -7.60 0.37
CA ALA A 65 -9.75 -8.64 0.98
C ALA A 65 -10.36 -10.05 0.79
N GLU A 66 -11.69 -10.16 0.87
CA GLU A 66 -12.40 -11.42 0.66
C GLU A 66 -12.48 -11.77 -0.85
N ILE A 67 -12.94 -10.83 -1.67
CA ILE A 67 -13.24 -11.12 -3.08
C ILE A 67 -11.97 -11.32 -3.90
N ILE A 68 -10.91 -10.53 -3.67
CA ILE A 68 -9.70 -10.57 -4.50
C ILE A 68 -9.01 -11.93 -4.45
N ARG A 69 -9.08 -12.63 -3.31
CA ARG A 69 -8.48 -13.95 -3.10
C ARG A 69 -9.21 -15.07 -3.85
N ASN A 70 -10.47 -14.85 -4.23
CA ASN A 70 -11.19 -15.75 -5.13
C ASN A 70 -10.68 -15.65 -6.59
N HIS A 71 -9.98 -14.57 -6.93
CA HIS A 71 -9.50 -14.30 -8.29
C HIS A 71 -7.97 -14.36 -8.41
N ALA A 72 -7.24 -14.37 -7.30
CA ALA A 72 -5.78 -14.42 -7.27
C ALA A 72 -5.28 -15.13 -6.00
N ASN A 73 -4.46 -16.16 -6.18
CA ASN A 73 -3.84 -16.92 -5.09
C ASN A 73 -2.48 -16.35 -4.61
N TYR A 74 -2.06 -15.22 -5.19
CA TYR A 74 -0.77 -14.56 -4.91
C TYR A 74 -0.93 -13.24 -4.13
N VAL A 75 -2.15 -12.92 -3.69
CA VAL A 75 -2.41 -11.71 -2.89
C VAL A 75 -1.99 -11.97 -1.45
N VAL A 76 -0.93 -11.28 -1.04
CA VAL A 76 -0.43 -11.33 0.34
C VAL A 76 -1.37 -10.55 1.26
N ASP A 77 -1.63 -9.29 0.92
CA ASP A 77 -2.39 -8.37 1.78
C ASP A 77 -3.20 -7.35 0.95
N TRP A 78 -4.29 -6.85 1.53
CA TRP A 78 -5.03 -5.68 1.06
C TRP A 78 -5.43 -4.85 2.28
N SER A 79 -4.79 -3.69 2.41
CA SER A 79 -4.98 -2.81 3.57
C SER A 79 -5.18 -1.36 3.14
N PRO A 80 -6.06 -0.60 3.82
CA PRO A 80 -6.33 0.79 3.50
C PRO A 80 -5.16 1.69 3.90
N MET A 81 -4.95 2.77 3.14
CA MET A 81 -4.12 3.89 3.61
C MET A 81 -5.00 4.91 4.33
N SER A 82 -4.57 5.32 5.52
CA SER A 82 -5.16 6.45 6.23
C SER A 82 -4.46 7.77 5.84
N VAL A 83 -5.18 8.88 6.00
CA VAL A 83 -4.61 10.24 5.83
C VAL A 83 -4.33 10.79 7.23
N GLY A 84 -3.07 10.74 7.66
CA GLY A 84 -2.65 11.18 8.99
C GLY A 84 -1.33 10.53 9.41
N ILE A 85 -0.51 11.26 10.18
CA ILE A 85 0.95 11.15 10.30
C ILE A 85 1.51 9.80 10.84
N GLU A 86 0.71 8.79 11.20
CA GLU A 86 1.24 7.69 12.04
C GLU A 86 0.87 6.23 11.67
N HIS A 87 0.17 5.94 10.57
CA HIS A 87 -0.28 4.54 10.32
C HIS A 87 0.30 3.88 9.05
N GLU A 88 1.23 4.53 8.34
CA GLU A 88 1.97 3.82 7.27
C GLU A 88 2.99 2.81 7.84
N GLN A 89 3.32 2.92 9.13
CA GLN A 89 4.18 2.00 9.84
C GLN A 89 3.54 0.62 10.03
N ASP A 90 2.23 0.55 10.25
CA ASP A 90 1.50 -0.73 10.39
C ASP A 90 1.55 -1.55 9.10
N LEU A 91 1.46 -0.90 7.93
CA LEU A 91 1.58 -1.55 6.62
C LEU A 91 2.99 -2.09 6.33
N LEU A 92 4.01 -1.47 6.92
CA LEU A 92 5.40 -1.94 6.82
C LEU A 92 5.61 -3.12 7.76
N GLU A 93 5.05 -3.09 8.98
CA GLU A 93 5.04 -4.25 9.88
C GLU A 93 4.29 -5.43 9.27
N ASP A 94 3.13 -5.22 8.64
CA ASP A 94 2.36 -6.30 8.00
C ASP A 94 3.10 -6.90 6.80
N LEU A 95 3.80 -6.08 6.01
CA LEU A 95 4.68 -6.57 4.95
C LEU A 95 5.87 -7.34 5.53
N GLU A 96 6.53 -6.83 6.57
CA GLU A 96 7.64 -7.50 7.26
C GLU A 96 7.20 -8.82 7.90
N GLN A 97 6.00 -8.88 8.49
CA GLN A 97 5.38 -10.10 8.99
C GLN A 97 5.02 -11.08 7.86
N ALA A 98 4.54 -10.57 6.73
CA ALA A 98 4.35 -11.40 5.55
C ALA A 98 5.69 -11.97 5.05
N PHE A 99 6.75 -11.16 4.97
CA PHE A 99 8.11 -11.62 4.67
C PHE A 99 8.62 -12.68 5.66
N ALA A 100 8.29 -12.55 6.95
CA ALA A 100 8.67 -13.52 7.97
C ALA A 100 7.95 -14.89 7.82
N LYS A 101 6.80 -14.93 7.13
CA LYS A 101 6.02 -16.18 6.90
C LYS A 101 6.42 -16.96 5.64
N ILE A 102 7.18 -16.35 4.74
CA ILE A 102 7.74 -16.99 3.51
C ILE A 102 9.21 -17.37 3.66
N GLY A 103 9.77 -17.23 4.88
CA GLY A 103 11.08 -17.75 5.28
C GLY A 103 10.99 -19.11 5.96
#